data_AF-A0A9D8VGC8-F1
#
_entry.id   AF-A0A9D8VGC8-F1
#
_cell.length_a   1.000
_cell.length_b   1.000
_cell.length_c   1.000
_cell.angle_alpha   90.00
_cell.angle_beta   90.00
_cell.angle_gamma   90.00
#
_symmetry.space_group_name_H-M   'P 1'
#
loop_
_entity.id
_entity.type
_entity.pdbx_description
1 polymer ?
#
loop_
_entity_poly.entity_id
_entity_poly.type
_entity_poly.pdbx_seq_one_letter_code
_entity_poly.pdbx_strand_id
1 'polypeptide(L)'
;MAASSQALNKAIQFILAIVIVGLGYFLYVSITEPYEAVERQQEITQDTRGRMIQVRTALTNYRSENGRYPYSLDSLQMYIRQDSILSVKGDSVFGPGFDVDSLIFSPRTGNAFEYAINDTSQVLIYLLKDPDTNDQIGSLIPDVTLLNAANWE
;
A
#
# COMPACT_ATOMS: atom_id res chain seq x y z
N MET A 1 -42.68 -24.17 52.69
CA MET A 1 -41.83 -24.44 51.51
C MET A 1 -41.46 -23.10 50.86
N ALA A 2 -40.45 -22.40 51.38
CA ALA A 2 -40.03 -21.07 50.88
C ALA A 2 -38.51 -20.93 50.68
N ALA A 3 -37.73 -21.94 51.11
CA ALA A 3 -36.27 -21.93 51.00
C ALA A 3 -35.76 -22.38 49.61
N SER A 4 -36.57 -23.11 48.84
CA SER A 4 -36.15 -23.64 47.54
C SER A 4 -36.08 -22.58 46.44
N SER A 5 -36.94 -21.56 46.48
CA SER A 5 -36.95 -20.46 45.50
C SER A 5 -35.75 -19.52 45.66
N GLN A 6 -35.31 -19.26 46.90
CA GLN A 6 -34.12 -18.43 47.16
C GLN A 6 -32.83 -19.10 46.69
N ALA A 7 -32.69 -20.42 46.91
CA ALA A 7 -31.54 -21.19 46.45
C ALA A 7 -31.51 -21.28 44.91
N LEU A 8 -32.67 -21.50 44.27
CA LEU A 8 -32.80 -21.57 42.82
C LEU A 8 -32.43 -20.24 42.14
N ASN A 9 -32.94 -19.11 42.67
CA ASN A 9 -32.62 -17.78 42.13
C ASN A 9 -31.12 -17.44 42.25
N LYS A 10 -30.48 -17.80 43.37
CA LYS A 10 -29.02 -17.62 43.53
C LYS A 10 -28.20 -18.47 42.56
N ALA A 11 -28.62 -19.71 42.31
CA ALA A 11 -27.94 -20.59 41.35
C ALA A 11 -28.06 -20.05 39.91
N ILE A 12 -29.26 -19.59 39.52
CA ILE A 12 -29.48 -18.97 38.21
C ILE A 12 -28.64 -17.70 38.06
N GLN A 13 -28.58 -16.84 39.09
CA GLN A 13 -27.77 -15.62 39.05
C GLN A 13 -26.28 -15.91 38.89
N PHE A 14 -25.78 -16.96 39.55
CA PHE A 14 -24.38 -17.39 39.42
C PHE A 14 -24.06 -17.93 38.02
N ILE A 15 -24.93 -18.77 37.47
CA ILE A 15 -24.79 -19.28 36.10
C ILE A 15 -24.84 -18.11 35.10
N LEU A 16 -25.77 -17.17 35.29
CA LEU A 16 -25.94 -16.03 34.41
C LEU A 16 -24.72 -15.09 34.48
N ALA A 17 -24.10 -14.94 35.65
CA ALA A 17 -22.82 -14.23 35.78
C ALA A 17 -21.68 -14.93 35.01
N ILE A 18 -21.59 -16.26 35.09
CA ILE A 18 -20.60 -17.03 34.30
C ILE A 18 -20.86 -16.88 32.79
N VAL A 19 -22.13 -16.94 32.38
CA VAL A 19 -22.52 -16.75 30.97
C VAL A 19 -22.17 -15.33 30.49
N ILE A 20 -22.42 -14.30 31.29
CA ILE A 20 -22.03 -12.91 30.96
C ILE A 20 -20.51 -12.80 30.80
N VAL A 21 -19.73 -13.37 31.70
CA VAL A 21 -18.25 -13.35 31.61
C VAL A 21 -17.75 -14.11 30.39
N GLY A 22 -18.32 -15.29 30.12
CA GLY A 22 -17.99 -16.10 28.94
C GLY A 22 -18.34 -15.39 27.63
N LEU A 23 -19.51 -14.76 27.55
CA LEU A 23 -19.92 -13.96 26.40
C LEU A 23 -19.04 -12.71 26.24
N GLY A 24 -18.65 -12.05 27.33
CA GLY A 24 -17.73 -10.92 27.31
C GLY A 24 -16.35 -11.30 26.75
N TYR A 25 -15.81 -12.46 27.15
CA TYR A 25 -14.56 -12.99 26.60
C TYR A 25 -14.71 -13.36 25.11
N PHE A 26 -15.81 -14.02 24.74
CA PHE A 26 -16.06 -14.40 23.35
C PHE A 26 -16.19 -13.18 22.42
N LEU A 27 -16.88 -12.13 22.88
CA LEU A 27 -16.99 -10.87 22.14
C LEU A 27 -15.62 -10.19 21.96
N TYR A 28 -14.77 -10.22 22.98
CA TYR A 28 -13.42 -9.67 22.89
C TYR A 28 -12.59 -10.40 21.82
N VAL A 29 -12.49 -11.73 21.89
CA VAL A 29 -11.71 -12.54 20.93
C VAL A 29 -12.26 -12.40 19.50
N SER A 30 -13.58 -12.43 19.34
CA SER A 30 -14.25 -12.34 18.03
C SER A 30 -14.00 -11.00 17.31
N ILE A 31 -13.76 -9.92 18.05
CA ILE A 31 -13.51 -8.58 17.47
C ILE A 31 -12.01 -8.34 17.25
N THR A 32 -11.14 -8.80 18.14
CA THR A 32 -9.70 -8.46 18.10
C THR A 32 -8.92 -9.23 17.02
N GLU A 33 -9.18 -10.53 16.82
CA GLU A 33 -8.45 -11.34 15.83
C GLU A 33 -8.61 -10.88 14.36
N PRO A 34 -9.81 -10.50 13.85
CA PRO A 34 -9.94 -10.05 12.47
C PRO A 34 -9.33 -8.66 12.23
N TYR A 35 -9.15 -7.84 13.27
CA TYR A 35 -8.71 -6.45 13.13
C TYR A 35 -7.22 -6.36 12.71
N GLU A 36 -6.34 -7.11 13.38
CA GLU A 36 -4.89 -7.07 13.14
C GLU A 36 -4.50 -7.58 11.74
N ALA A 37 -5.29 -8.49 11.17
CA ALA A 37 -5.05 -8.99 9.81
C ALA A 37 -5.40 -7.95 8.74
N VAL A 38 -6.44 -7.15 8.98
CA VAL A 38 -6.87 -6.09 8.08
C VAL A 38 -5.93 -4.89 8.16
N GLU A 39 -5.52 -4.50 9.38
CA GLU A 39 -4.60 -3.37 9.59
C GLU A 39 -3.26 -3.60 8.88
N ARG A 40 -2.62 -4.77 9.08
CA ARG A 40 -1.38 -5.12 8.38
C ARG A 40 -1.50 -5.11 6.85
N GLN A 41 -2.64 -5.57 6.32
CA GLN A 41 -2.89 -5.53 4.88
C GLN A 41 -3.04 -4.10 4.36
N GLN A 42 -3.68 -3.23 5.14
CA GLN A 42 -3.82 -1.82 4.80
C GLN A 42 -2.47 -1.10 4.82
N GLU A 43 -1.64 -1.35 5.84
CA GLU A 43 -0.28 -0.81 5.94
C GLU A 43 0.56 -1.19 4.72
N ILE A 44 0.64 -2.48 4.37
CA ILE A 44 1.39 -2.94 3.19
C ILE A 44 0.86 -2.29 1.91
N THR A 45 -0.46 -2.15 1.79
CA THR A 45 -1.07 -1.52 0.61
C THR A 45 -0.70 -0.03 0.52
N GLN A 46 -0.73 0.68 1.64
CA GLN A 46 -0.34 2.08 1.70
C GLN A 46 1.16 2.25 1.39
N ASP A 47 2.02 1.39 1.92
CA ASP A 47 3.46 1.40 1.64
C ASP A 47 3.74 1.11 0.17
N THR A 48 3.09 0.10 -0.42
CA THR A 48 3.20 -0.20 -1.86
C THR A 48 2.77 1.00 -2.70
N ARG A 49 1.61 1.59 -2.42
CA ARG A 49 1.11 2.77 -3.14
C ARG A 49 2.04 3.97 -2.97
N GLY A 50 2.55 4.19 -1.76
CA GLY A 50 3.54 5.22 -1.48
C GLY A 50 4.80 5.03 -2.33
N ARG A 51 5.30 3.81 -2.46
CA ARG A 51 6.44 3.49 -3.31
C ARG A 51 6.14 3.69 -4.80
N MET A 52 4.96 3.30 -5.27
CA MET A 52 4.54 3.58 -6.66
C MET A 52 4.47 5.09 -6.93
N ILE A 53 4.01 5.89 -5.96
CA ILE A 53 4.02 7.35 -6.04
C ILE A 53 5.46 7.90 -6.11
N GLN A 54 6.39 7.34 -5.33
CA GLN A 54 7.82 7.70 -5.42
C GLN A 54 8.39 7.42 -6.81
N VAL A 55 8.07 6.25 -7.39
CA VAL A 55 8.46 5.90 -8.77
C VAL A 55 7.85 6.88 -9.77
N ARG A 56 6.55 7.20 -9.65
CA ARG A 56 5.86 8.22 -10.48
C ARG A 56 6.59 9.57 -10.43
N THR A 57 6.96 10.03 -9.23
CA THR A 57 7.68 11.29 -9.05
C THR A 57 9.05 11.23 -9.72
N ALA A 58 9.79 10.14 -9.56
CA ALA A 58 11.07 9.94 -10.20
C ALA A 58 10.95 9.91 -11.75
N LEU A 59 9.96 9.21 -12.29
CA LEU A 59 9.66 9.19 -13.73
C LEU A 59 9.34 10.58 -14.26
N THR A 60 8.55 11.36 -13.52
CA THR A 60 8.17 12.73 -13.89
C THR A 60 9.39 13.66 -13.88
N ASN A 61 10.25 13.57 -12.87
CA ASN A 61 11.49 14.34 -12.79
C ASN A 61 12.44 13.98 -13.93
N TYR A 62 12.67 12.68 -14.17
CA TYR A 62 13.50 12.22 -15.28
C TYR A 62 12.98 12.74 -16.63
N ARG A 63 11.66 12.70 -16.85
CA ARG A 63 11.05 13.27 -18.08
C ARG A 63 11.20 14.77 -18.16
N SER A 64 11.08 15.50 -17.05
CA SER A 64 11.26 16.94 -17.02
C SER A 64 12.67 17.35 -17.45
N GLU A 65 13.68 16.56 -17.10
CA GLU A 65 15.08 16.87 -17.41
C GLU A 65 15.52 16.34 -18.78
N ASN A 66 15.09 15.12 -19.14
CA ASN A 66 15.54 14.44 -20.37
C ASN A 66 14.53 14.54 -21.53
N GLY A 67 13.33 15.10 -21.30
CA GLY A 67 12.25 15.21 -22.28
C GLY A 67 11.53 13.90 -22.61
N ARG A 68 11.95 12.76 -22.06
CA ARG A 68 11.39 11.42 -22.29
C ARG A 68 11.39 10.57 -21.03
N TYR A 69 10.53 9.54 -20.98
CA TYR A 69 10.58 8.54 -19.92
C TYR A 69 11.77 7.57 -20.11
N PRO A 70 12.29 6.97 -19.03
CA PRO A 70 13.35 5.96 -19.12
C PRO A 70 12.85 4.68 -19.82
N TYR A 71 13.76 3.89 -20.39
CA TYR A 71 13.39 2.63 -21.06
C TYR A 71 13.06 1.51 -20.08
N SER A 72 13.66 1.54 -18.88
CA SER A 72 13.43 0.59 -17.81
C SER A 72 13.52 1.25 -16.44
N LEU A 73 12.95 0.62 -15.41
CA LEU A 73 13.07 1.10 -14.05
C LEU A 73 14.52 1.03 -13.53
N ASP A 74 15.35 0.10 -14.01
CA ASP A 74 16.79 0.05 -13.66
C ASP A 74 17.52 1.31 -14.15
N SER A 75 17.19 1.79 -15.35
CA SER A 75 17.78 3.02 -15.89
C SER A 75 17.37 4.26 -15.10
N LEU A 76 16.14 4.28 -14.58
CA LEU A 76 15.67 5.30 -13.64
C LEU A 76 16.45 5.24 -12.33
N GLN A 77 16.65 4.04 -11.79
CA GLN A 77 17.39 3.85 -10.55
C GLN A 77 18.84 4.32 -10.69
N MET A 78 19.51 3.96 -11.78
CA MET A 78 20.88 4.41 -12.06
C MET A 78 20.96 5.93 -12.19
N TYR A 79 19.98 6.56 -12.83
CA TYR A 79 19.89 8.01 -12.93
C TYR A 79 19.83 8.68 -11.56
N ILE A 80 18.94 8.21 -10.68
CA ILE A 80 18.80 8.77 -9.32
C ILE A 80 20.10 8.60 -8.52
N ARG A 81 20.77 7.45 -8.64
CA ARG A 81 22.07 7.22 -7.97
C ARG A 81 23.15 8.17 -8.47
N GLN A 82 23.18 8.43 -9.78
CA GLN A 82 24.19 9.29 -10.38
C GLN A 82 23.94 10.77 -10.08
N ASP A 83 22.68 11.15 -9.92
CA ASP A 83 22.31 12.47 -9.46
C ASP A 83 22.52 12.61 -7.94
N SER A 84 23.66 13.20 -7.59
CA SER A 84 24.03 13.50 -6.21
C SER A 84 23.01 14.37 -5.46
N ILE A 85 22.20 15.19 -6.16
CA ILE A 85 21.19 16.04 -5.55
C ILE A 85 19.95 15.21 -5.22
N LEU A 86 19.48 14.38 -6.15
CA LEU A 86 18.32 13.50 -5.92
C LEU A 86 18.63 12.43 -4.87
N SER A 87 19.87 11.92 -4.84
CA SER A 87 20.32 10.98 -3.82
C SER A 87 20.38 11.63 -2.42
N VAL A 88 20.87 12.87 -2.30
CA VAL A 88 20.98 13.55 -0.99
C VAL A 88 19.65 14.15 -0.51
N LYS A 89 18.80 14.59 -1.44
CA LYS A 89 17.49 15.19 -1.13
C LYS A 89 16.33 14.21 -1.30
N GLY A 90 16.62 12.92 -1.40
CA GLY A 90 15.63 11.88 -1.68
C GLY A 90 14.42 11.96 -0.76
N ASP A 91 14.64 12.05 0.55
CA ASP A 91 13.56 12.16 1.55
C ASP A 91 12.69 13.42 1.37
N SER A 92 13.26 14.52 0.88
CA SER A 92 12.51 15.76 0.65
C SER A 92 11.72 15.74 -0.66
N VAL A 93 12.22 15.03 -1.68
CA VAL A 93 11.61 14.98 -3.01
C VAL A 93 10.58 13.85 -3.12
N PHE A 94 10.91 12.69 -2.56
CA PHE A 94 10.14 11.45 -2.67
C PHE A 94 9.37 11.12 -1.37
N GLY A 95 9.65 11.82 -0.27
CA GLY A 95 9.02 11.60 1.02
C GLY A 95 9.82 10.65 1.93
N PRO A 96 9.38 10.46 3.18
CA PRO A 96 10.10 9.67 4.18
C PRO A 96 10.18 8.20 3.79
N GLY A 97 11.30 7.55 4.13
CA GLY A 97 11.51 6.13 3.84
C GLY A 97 11.86 5.85 2.38
N PHE A 98 12.35 6.86 1.66
CA PHE A 98 12.85 6.70 0.31
C PHE A 98 14.15 5.88 0.30
N ASP A 99 14.15 4.80 -0.46
CA ASP A 99 15.32 3.97 -0.70
C ASP A 99 15.44 3.71 -2.19
N VAL A 100 16.54 4.18 -2.79
CA VAL A 100 16.84 4.01 -4.20
C VAL A 100 17.00 2.53 -4.56
N ASP A 101 17.50 1.70 -3.65
CA ASP A 101 17.77 0.28 -3.88
C ASP A 101 16.46 -0.50 -4.02
N SER A 102 15.50 -0.15 -3.17
CA SER A 102 14.19 -0.82 -3.07
C SER A 102 13.10 -0.18 -3.92
N LEU A 103 13.37 0.97 -4.56
CA LEU A 103 12.37 1.80 -5.25
C LEU A 103 11.58 1.04 -6.32
N ILE A 104 12.25 0.14 -7.05
CA ILE A 104 11.65 -0.61 -8.17
C ILE A 104 10.90 -1.87 -7.73
N PHE A 105 10.91 -2.19 -6.43
CA PHE A 105 10.35 -3.41 -5.88
C PHE A 105 9.13 -3.14 -4.99
N SER A 106 8.12 -3.99 -5.11
CA SER A 106 6.91 -3.94 -4.28
C SER A 106 7.25 -4.35 -2.83
N PRO A 107 6.92 -3.54 -1.81
CA PRO A 107 7.10 -3.89 -0.40
C PRO A 107 6.36 -5.17 0.02
N ARG A 108 5.31 -5.56 -0.73
CA ARG A 108 4.45 -6.70 -0.42
C ARG A 108 5.16 -8.04 -0.61
N THR A 109 5.86 -8.20 -1.72
CA THR A 109 6.46 -9.48 -2.15
C THR A 109 7.95 -9.39 -2.46
N GLY A 110 8.46 -8.18 -2.70
CA GLY A 110 9.80 -7.95 -3.25
C GLY A 110 9.88 -8.11 -4.77
N ASN A 111 8.77 -8.37 -5.46
CA ASN A 111 8.73 -8.44 -6.92
C ASN A 111 8.91 -7.04 -7.52
N ALA A 112 9.57 -6.94 -8.68
CA ALA A 112 9.74 -5.67 -9.37
C ALA A 112 8.41 -5.16 -9.95
N PHE A 113 8.20 -3.85 -9.96
CA PHE A 113 7.05 -3.23 -10.61
C PHE A 113 7.07 -3.48 -12.12
N GLU A 114 5.89 -3.76 -12.68
CA GLU A 114 5.70 -3.88 -14.12
C GLU A 114 5.74 -2.48 -14.74
N TYR A 115 6.64 -2.27 -15.69
CA TYR A 115 6.81 -0.99 -16.35
C TYR A 115 6.76 -1.15 -17.87
N ALA A 116 5.92 -0.35 -18.51
CA ALA A 116 5.83 -0.28 -19.96
C ALA A 116 5.75 1.17 -20.42
N ILE A 117 6.36 1.47 -21.57
CA ILE A 117 6.32 2.79 -22.19
C ILE A 117 5.74 2.71 -23.59
N ASN A 118 5.11 3.78 -24.00
CA ASN A 118 4.76 4.01 -25.40
C ASN A 118 5.25 5.41 -25.79
N ASP A 119 6.39 5.42 -26.49
CA ASP A 119 7.06 6.62 -27.02
C ASP A 119 6.71 6.88 -28.50
N THR A 120 6.02 5.95 -29.15
CA THR A 120 5.61 6.05 -30.56
C THR A 120 4.40 6.95 -30.78
N SER A 121 3.69 7.31 -29.70
CA SER A 121 2.51 8.17 -29.74
C SER A 121 2.90 9.65 -29.65
N GLN A 122 2.01 10.56 -30.10
CA GLN A 122 2.23 12.01 -29.98
C GLN A 122 2.38 12.47 -28.52
N VAL A 123 1.84 11.68 -27.59
CA VAL A 123 1.96 11.88 -26.15
C VAL A 123 2.83 10.76 -25.60
N LEU A 124 3.89 11.13 -24.91
CA LEU A 124 4.71 10.20 -24.15
C LEU A 124 3.90 9.64 -22.99
N ILE A 125 3.62 8.35 -23.01
CA ILE A 125 2.84 7.67 -21.98
C ILE A 125 3.57 6.46 -21.41
N TYR A 126 3.27 6.13 -20.15
CA TYR A 126 3.80 4.97 -19.47
C TYR A 126 2.71 4.29 -18.65
N LEU A 127 2.95 3.03 -18.33
CA LEU A 127 2.20 2.23 -17.38
C LEU A 127 3.18 1.73 -16.32
N LEU A 128 2.86 2.00 -15.06
CA LEU A 128 3.51 1.43 -13.90
C LEU A 128 2.46 0.62 -13.13
N LYS A 129 2.68 -0.67 -12.95
CA LYS A 129 1.72 -1.58 -12.35
C LYS A 129 2.37 -2.45 -11.28
N ASP A 130 1.65 -2.65 -10.19
CA ASP A 130 2.06 -3.61 -9.15
C ASP A 130 1.87 -5.05 -9.65
N PRO A 131 2.87 -5.93 -9.48
CA PRO A 131 2.81 -7.29 -10.02
C PRO A 131 1.79 -8.18 -9.30
N ASP A 132 1.47 -7.87 -8.04
CA ASP A 132 0.65 -8.72 -7.18
C ASP A 132 -0.80 -8.24 -7.07
N THR A 133 -1.09 -7.03 -7.56
CA THR A 133 -2.38 -6.37 -7.44
C THR A 133 -2.81 -5.69 -8.75
N ASN A 134 -4.00 -5.09 -8.75
CA ASN A 134 -4.48 -4.28 -9.88
C ASN A 134 -4.10 -2.80 -9.72
N ASP A 135 -3.31 -2.44 -8.71
CA ASP A 135 -2.87 -1.06 -8.50
C ASP A 135 -1.95 -0.66 -9.66
N GLN A 136 -2.30 0.42 -10.35
CA GLN A 136 -1.51 0.96 -11.46
C GLN A 136 -1.55 2.49 -11.51
N ILE A 137 -0.46 3.06 -12.02
CA ILE A 137 -0.31 4.48 -12.35
C ILE A 137 -0.02 4.57 -13.84
N GLY A 138 -0.70 5.49 -14.51
CA GLY A 138 -0.52 5.66 -15.94
C GLY A 138 -1.37 4.71 -16.77
N SER A 139 -1.22 4.83 -18.08
CA SER A 139 -1.89 3.98 -19.06
C SER A 139 -1.11 3.97 -20.36
N LEU A 140 -1.25 2.89 -21.13
CA LEU A 140 -0.77 2.81 -22.52
C LEU A 140 -1.80 3.35 -23.52
N ILE A 141 -2.94 3.83 -23.03
CA ILE A 141 -3.94 4.56 -23.83
C ILE A 141 -3.43 5.99 -24.03
N PRO A 142 -3.48 6.54 -25.26
CA PRO A 142 -3.03 7.90 -25.57
C PRO A 142 -4.00 8.96 -25.01
N ASP A 143 -4.04 9.06 -23.67
CA ASP A 143 -4.84 10.01 -22.91
C ASP A 143 -3.96 10.68 -21.85
N VAL A 144 -3.84 12.00 -21.96
CA VAL A 144 -3.04 12.84 -21.06
C VAL A 144 -3.58 12.86 -19.63
N THR A 145 -4.89 12.62 -19.45
CA THR A 145 -5.52 12.61 -18.13
C THR A 145 -5.12 11.38 -17.33
N LEU A 146 -4.80 10.28 -18.01
CA LEU A 146 -4.44 9.01 -17.39
C LEU A 146 -2.93 8.89 -17.12
N LEU A 147 -2.08 9.72 -17.72
CA LEU A 147 -0.62 9.57 -17.73
C LEU A 147 0.03 9.43 -16.34
N ASN A 148 -0.43 10.20 -15.36
CA ASN A 148 0.10 10.19 -13.98
C ASN A 148 -0.97 9.84 -12.95
N ALA A 149 -2.18 9.50 -13.41
CA ALA A 149 -3.29 9.15 -12.54
C ALA A 149 -3.07 7.75 -11.98
N ALA A 150 -3.16 7.62 -10.67
CA ALA A 150 -3.29 6.33 -10.04
C ALA A 150 -4.75 5.88 -10.11
N ASN A 151 -5.00 4.58 -10.30
CA ASN A 151 -6.38 4.06 -10.35
C ASN A 151 -7.08 4.01 -8.97
N TRP A 152 -6.33 4.27 -7.90
CA TRP A 152 -6.84 4.32 -6.52
C TRP A 152 -7.00 5.74 -5.96
N GLU A 153 -6.63 6.76 -6.73
CA GLU A 153 -6.86 8.19 -6.43
C GLU A 153 -8.24 8.63 -6.93
#